data_AF-A0A2G9H4H3-F1
#
_entry.id   AF-A0A2G9H4H3-F1
#
_cell.length_a   1.000
_cell.length_b   1.000
_cell.length_c   1.000
_cell.angle_alpha   90.00
_cell.angle_beta   90.00
_cell.angle_gamma   90.00
#
_symmetry.space_group_name_H-M   'P 1'
#
loop_
_entity.id
_entity.type
_entity.pdbx_description
1 polymer ?
#
loop_
_entity_poly.entity_id
_entity_poly.type
_entity_poly.pdbx_seq_one_letter_code
_entity_poly.pdbx_strand_id
1 'polypeptide(L)'
;MFSEDKVMDTESKAVMMAWERPLMEAHAKAICSGGGHILNIGFGMGLVDTAIQQYKPLSHTIVEAHPEVYGRMLQNGWGEKENVKIIFGRWQDVLSQLESYDGIFFDTYGEYYEDMREFHQHLPQLLKPEGIYSFFNGLCGGNPFFHVVYCQLVALELDNLGYSTQLIPLPVKDCLGEETWEGVKHKYWQLDTYYLPVCQSIDDSE
;
A
#
# COMPACT_ATOMS: atom_id res chain seq x y z
N MET A 1 -6.32 -15.10 -12.16
CA MET A 1 -7.78 -15.35 -12.05
C MET A 1 -8.36 -14.36 -11.06
N PHE A 2 -9.41 -13.64 -11.44
CA PHE A 2 -10.06 -12.63 -10.60
C PHE A 2 -11.42 -13.14 -10.10
N SER A 3 -11.69 -13.01 -8.81
CA SER A 3 -13.02 -13.16 -8.22
C SER A 3 -13.30 -12.02 -7.24
N GLU A 4 -14.54 -11.91 -6.76
CA GLU A 4 -14.92 -10.86 -5.78
C GLU A 4 -14.04 -10.88 -4.51
N ASP A 5 -13.61 -12.07 -4.09
CA ASP A 5 -12.86 -12.24 -2.83
C ASP A 5 -11.33 -12.31 -2.98
N LYS A 6 -10.80 -12.51 -4.20
CA LYS A 6 -9.37 -12.75 -4.43
C LYS A 6 -8.87 -12.40 -5.83
N VAL A 7 -7.65 -11.90 -5.88
CA VAL A 7 -6.83 -11.84 -7.11
C VAL A 7 -5.75 -12.90 -7.01
N MET A 8 -5.63 -13.73 -8.04
CA MET A 8 -4.56 -14.71 -8.14
C MET A 8 -3.79 -14.51 -9.44
N ASP A 9 -2.47 -14.75 -9.39
CA ASP A 9 -1.64 -14.79 -10.58
C ASP A 9 -1.88 -16.08 -11.41
N THR A 10 -1.12 -16.24 -12.50
CA THR A 10 -1.22 -17.41 -13.38
C THR A 10 -0.76 -18.72 -12.73
N GLU A 11 -0.06 -18.67 -11.59
CA GLU A 11 0.42 -19.83 -10.85
C GLU A 11 -0.51 -20.23 -9.69
N SER A 12 -1.62 -19.50 -9.50
CA SER A 12 -2.53 -19.61 -8.34
C SER A 12 -1.91 -19.14 -7.03
N LYS A 13 -0.97 -18.19 -7.07
CA LYS A 13 -0.53 -17.44 -5.89
C LYS A 13 -1.51 -16.28 -5.66
N ALA A 14 -1.91 -16.10 -4.40
CA ALA A 14 -2.76 -14.98 -4.04
C ALA A 14 -1.95 -13.68 -4.10
N VAL A 15 -2.52 -12.71 -4.81
CA VAL A 15 -1.99 -11.36 -5.04
C VAL A 15 -2.56 -10.39 -4.02
N MET A 16 -3.89 -10.45 -3.81
CA MET A 16 -4.63 -9.60 -2.90
C MET A 16 -5.92 -10.32 -2.50
N MET A 17 -6.31 -10.21 -1.23
CA MET A 17 -7.44 -10.95 -0.67
C MET A 17 -8.36 -10.05 0.17
N ALA A 18 -9.65 -10.38 0.22
CA ALA A 18 -10.66 -9.58 0.94
C ALA A 18 -10.41 -9.43 2.46
N TRP A 19 -9.67 -10.36 3.09
CA TRP A 19 -9.32 -10.27 4.52
C TRP A 19 -8.46 -9.04 4.85
N GLU A 20 -7.79 -8.46 3.84
CA GLU A 20 -6.97 -7.25 3.99
C GLU A 20 -7.81 -5.97 4.13
N ARG A 21 -9.12 -6.01 3.87
CA ARG A 21 -10.00 -4.83 3.95
C ARG A 21 -9.81 -3.98 5.22
N PRO A 22 -9.84 -4.53 6.44
CA PRO A 22 -9.59 -3.72 7.65
C PRO A 22 -8.18 -3.12 7.69
N LEU A 23 -7.18 -3.77 7.09
CA LEU A 23 -5.83 -3.23 6.97
C LEU A 23 -5.81 -2.05 6.01
N MET A 24 -6.42 -2.20 4.83
CA MET A 24 -6.53 -1.14 3.82
C MET A 24 -7.30 0.08 4.35
N GLU A 25 -8.36 -0.15 5.13
CA GLU A 25 -9.09 0.94 5.82
C GLU A 25 -8.22 1.65 6.86
N ALA A 26 -7.39 0.91 7.61
CA ALA A 26 -6.47 1.50 8.58
C ALA A 26 -5.35 2.30 7.90
N HIS A 27 -4.82 1.80 6.76
CA HIS A 27 -3.85 2.54 5.93
C HIS A 27 -4.45 3.83 5.37
N ALA A 28 -5.64 3.74 4.77
CA ALA A 28 -6.36 4.90 4.25
C ALA A 28 -6.62 5.94 5.34
N LYS A 29 -7.04 5.50 6.55
CA LYS A 29 -7.24 6.38 7.70
C LYS A 29 -5.96 7.12 8.09
N ALA A 30 -4.81 6.44 8.09
CA ALA A 30 -3.53 7.04 8.44
C ALA A 30 -3.13 8.10 7.40
N ILE A 31 -3.01 7.72 6.13
CA ILE A 31 -2.52 8.62 5.08
C ILE A 31 -3.47 9.79 4.79
N CYS A 32 -4.77 9.64 5.07
CA CYS A 32 -5.77 10.70 4.85
C CYS A 32 -5.96 11.63 6.05
N SER A 33 -5.24 11.45 7.17
CA SER A 33 -5.51 12.23 8.38
C SER A 33 -5.27 13.74 8.21
N GLY A 34 -4.35 14.12 7.32
CA GLY A 34 -4.10 15.52 6.93
C GLY A 34 -5.00 16.04 5.79
N GLY A 35 -5.81 15.16 5.18
CA GLY A 35 -6.54 15.47 3.95
C GLY A 35 -5.60 15.72 2.77
N GLY A 36 -5.96 16.66 1.89
CA GLY A 36 -5.07 17.09 0.81
C GLY A 36 -5.00 16.13 -0.37
N HIS A 37 -3.81 15.98 -0.94
CA HIS A 37 -3.52 15.21 -2.14
C HIS A 37 -2.95 13.84 -1.75
N ILE A 38 -3.60 12.76 -2.17
CA ILE A 38 -3.22 11.39 -1.82
C ILE A 38 -2.70 10.66 -3.05
N LEU A 39 -1.60 9.94 -2.89
CA LEU A 39 -1.02 9.04 -3.89
C LEU A 39 -1.17 7.59 -3.45
N ASN A 40 -1.61 6.74 -4.37
CA ASN A 40 -1.52 5.30 -4.26
C ASN A 40 -0.63 4.73 -5.38
N ILE A 41 0.35 3.91 -5.03
CA ILE A 41 1.17 3.14 -5.97
C ILE A 41 0.75 1.67 -5.89
N GLY A 42 0.05 1.20 -6.93
CA GLY A 42 -0.53 -0.14 -7.01
C GLY A 42 -2.02 -0.12 -6.67
N PHE A 43 -2.89 -0.26 -7.68
CA PHE A 43 -4.34 -0.25 -7.47
C PHE A 43 -4.86 -1.60 -6.99
N GLY A 44 -4.38 -2.70 -7.57
CA GLY A 44 -4.79 -4.05 -7.20
C GLY A 44 -6.32 -4.26 -7.31
N MET A 45 -6.99 -4.47 -6.18
CA MET A 45 -8.45 -4.57 -6.09
C MET A 45 -9.18 -3.25 -5.84
N GLY A 46 -8.46 -2.16 -5.63
CA GLY A 46 -9.03 -0.86 -5.28
C GLY A 46 -9.58 -0.82 -3.85
N LEU A 47 -9.14 -1.70 -2.95
CA LEU A 47 -9.62 -1.74 -1.57
C LEU A 47 -9.20 -0.50 -0.79
N VAL A 48 -7.90 -0.18 -0.82
CA VAL A 48 -7.37 1.05 -0.20
C VAL A 48 -7.93 2.29 -0.89
N ASP A 49 -8.03 2.28 -2.22
CA ASP A 49 -8.57 3.39 -2.99
C ASP A 49 -10.02 3.68 -2.61
N THR A 50 -10.83 2.63 -2.47
CA THR A 50 -12.22 2.76 -2.02
C THR A 50 -12.30 3.37 -0.63
N ALA A 51 -11.41 2.95 0.28
CA ALA A 51 -11.34 3.51 1.63
C ALA A 51 -10.86 4.98 1.61
N ILE A 52 -9.83 5.33 0.85
CA ILE A 52 -9.32 6.70 0.65
C ILE A 52 -10.46 7.62 0.19
N GLN A 53 -11.27 7.18 -0.77
CA GLN A 53 -12.37 7.97 -1.32
C GLN A 53 -13.46 8.30 -0.27
N GLN A 54 -13.58 7.54 0.82
CA GLN A 54 -14.51 7.87 1.91
C GLN A 54 -14.08 9.12 2.68
N TYR A 55 -12.79 9.44 2.69
CA TYR A 55 -12.21 10.63 3.33
C TYR A 55 -12.29 11.88 2.45
N LYS A 56 -12.73 11.76 1.20
CA LYS A 56 -12.91 12.87 0.24
C LYS A 56 -11.66 13.76 0.11
N PRO A 57 -10.50 13.18 -0.27
CA PRO A 57 -9.29 13.97 -0.50
C PRO A 57 -9.49 14.99 -1.63
N LEU A 58 -8.67 16.06 -1.63
CA LEU A 58 -8.67 17.09 -2.67
C LEU A 58 -8.34 16.50 -4.04
N SER A 59 -7.35 15.59 -4.08
CA SER A 59 -7.11 14.73 -5.23
C SER A 59 -6.61 13.36 -4.80
N HIS A 60 -6.84 12.37 -5.64
CA HIS A 60 -6.41 11.00 -5.44
C HIS A 60 -5.72 10.50 -6.71
N THR A 61 -4.39 10.43 -6.69
CA THR A 61 -3.59 9.93 -7.80
C THR A 61 -3.32 8.44 -7.61
N ILE A 62 -3.56 7.65 -8.64
CA ILE A 62 -3.39 6.20 -8.62
C ILE A 62 -2.44 5.81 -9.76
N VAL A 63 -1.35 5.12 -9.43
CA VAL A 63 -0.43 4.50 -10.41
C VAL A 63 -0.74 3.02 -10.52
N GLU A 64 -0.98 2.52 -11.73
CA GLU A 64 -1.24 1.11 -11.99
C GLU A 64 -0.53 0.64 -13.27
N ALA A 65 0.26 -0.41 -13.14
CA ALA A 65 1.12 -0.92 -14.22
C ALA A 65 0.49 -2.07 -15.01
N HIS A 66 -0.39 -2.86 -14.39
CA HIS A 66 -0.93 -4.07 -14.99
C HIS A 66 -2.12 -3.75 -15.92
N PRO A 67 -2.04 -4.05 -17.24
CA PRO A 67 -3.07 -3.68 -18.20
C PRO A 67 -4.47 -4.19 -17.86
N GLU A 68 -4.58 -5.41 -17.33
CA GLU A 68 -5.88 -5.99 -16.95
C GLU A 68 -6.51 -5.30 -15.73
N VAL A 69 -5.69 -4.92 -14.75
CA VAL A 69 -6.15 -4.21 -13.54
C VAL A 69 -6.60 -2.81 -13.93
N TYR A 70 -5.81 -2.13 -14.75
CA TYR A 70 -6.16 -0.84 -15.33
C TYR A 70 -7.47 -0.88 -16.12
N GLY A 71 -7.63 -1.86 -17.01
CA GLY A 71 -8.86 -2.04 -17.79
C GLY A 71 -10.09 -2.23 -16.89
N ARG A 72 -9.97 -3.03 -15.82
CA ARG A 72 -11.05 -3.22 -14.84
C ARG A 72 -11.34 -1.95 -14.03
N MET A 73 -10.30 -1.23 -13.60
CA MET A 73 -10.45 0.04 -12.89
C MET A 73 -11.30 1.02 -13.71
N LEU A 74 -11.02 1.15 -15.01
CA LEU A 74 -11.83 1.99 -15.91
C LEU A 74 -13.26 1.49 -16.06
N GLN A 75 -13.48 0.19 -16.27
CA GLN A 75 -14.83 -0.39 -16.37
C GLN A 75 -15.67 -0.17 -15.11
N ASN A 76 -15.02 -0.10 -13.94
CA ASN A 76 -15.67 0.16 -12.66
C ASN A 76 -15.89 1.66 -12.38
N GLY A 77 -15.66 2.53 -13.37
CA GLY A 77 -15.95 3.97 -13.28
C GLY A 77 -14.91 4.79 -12.52
N TRP A 78 -13.73 4.24 -12.20
CA TRP A 78 -12.69 5.01 -11.51
C TRP A 78 -12.17 6.19 -12.32
N GLY A 79 -12.11 6.04 -13.65
CA GLY A 79 -11.73 7.13 -14.56
C GLY A 79 -12.77 8.25 -14.68
N GLU A 80 -13.98 8.05 -14.16
CA GLU A 80 -15.08 9.03 -14.21
C GLU A 80 -15.18 9.86 -12.91
N LYS A 81 -14.41 9.50 -11.87
CA LYS A 81 -14.40 10.23 -10.59
C LYS A 81 -13.64 11.54 -10.74
N GLU A 82 -14.30 12.66 -10.46
CA GLU A 82 -13.74 14.01 -10.70
C GLU A 82 -12.42 14.29 -9.96
N ASN A 83 -12.23 13.75 -8.76
CA ASN A 83 -11.02 13.96 -7.96
C ASN A 83 -9.97 12.85 -8.12
N VAL A 84 -10.15 11.90 -9.05
CA VAL A 84 -9.21 10.80 -9.28
C VAL A 84 -8.39 11.04 -10.54
N LYS A 85 -7.06 10.93 -10.42
CA LYS A 85 -6.11 10.95 -11.54
C LYS A 85 -5.46 9.59 -11.66
N ILE A 86 -5.71 8.89 -12.76
CA ILE A 86 -5.09 7.60 -13.03
C ILE A 86 -3.88 7.78 -13.93
N ILE A 87 -2.74 7.20 -13.54
CA ILE A 87 -1.51 7.15 -14.33
C ILE A 87 -1.22 5.69 -14.65
N PHE A 88 -1.32 5.33 -15.94
CA PHE A 88 -1.02 3.98 -16.39
C PHE A 88 0.48 3.80 -16.65
N GLY A 89 1.09 2.82 -16.00
CA GLY A 89 2.50 2.49 -16.16
C GLY A 89 3.13 2.02 -14.86
N ARG A 90 4.36 1.52 -14.98
CA ARG A 90 5.21 1.24 -13.82
C ARG A 90 5.56 2.55 -13.12
N TRP A 91 5.60 2.55 -11.79
CA TRP A 91 5.91 3.76 -11.03
C TRP A 91 7.28 4.33 -11.42
N GLN A 92 8.26 3.47 -11.69
CA GLN A 92 9.62 3.83 -12.14
C GLN A 92 9.58 4.67 -13.43
N ASP A 93 8.68 4.32 -14.37
CA ASP A 93 8.58 4.97 -15.68
C ASP A 93 7.76 6.26 -15.64
N VAL A 94 6.94 6.44 -14.60
CA VAL A 94 6.00 7.58 -14.48
C VAL A 94 6.33 8.53 -13.34
N LEU A 95 7.45 8.35 -12.64
CA LEU A 95 7.92 9.23 -11.57
C LEU A 95 7.87 10.73 -11.95
N SER A 96 8.24 11.07 -13.19
CA SER A 96 8.23 12.46 -13.67
C SER A 96 6.84 13.10 -13.78
N GLN A 97 5.77 12.30 -13.66
CA GLN A 97 4.38 12.75 -13.69
C GLN A 97 3.79 12.92 -12.28
N LEU A 98 4.52 12.47 -11.26
CA LEU A 98 4.11 12.55 -9.87
C LEU A 98 4.43 13.93 -9.28
N GLU A 99 3.58 14.36 -8.36
CA GLU A 99 3.71 15.62 -7.63
C GLU A 99 4.12 15.33 -6.18
N SER A 100 3.99 16.32 -5.30
CA SER A 100 4.12 16.09 -3.86
C SER A 100 2.75 15.89 -3.21
N TYR A 101 2.66 14.99 -2.24
CA TYR A 101 1.41 14.50 -1.66
C TYR A 101 1.41 14.65 -0.14
N ASP A 102 0.22 14.83 0.41
CA ASP A 102 -0.05 14.90 1.85
C ASP A 102 -0.18 13.48 2.46
N GLY A 103 -0.46 12.49 1.62
CA GLY A 103 -0.45 11.07 2.01
C GLY A 103 -0.03 10.17 0.85
N ILE A 104 0.77 9.15 1.14
CA ILE A 104 1.23 8.17 0.15
C ILE A 104 1.01 6.76 0.67
N PHE A 105 0.40 5.91 -0.15
CA PHE A 105 0.35 4.46 0.07
C PHE A 105 1.12 3.71 -1.03
N PHE A 106 1.90 2.70 -0.62
CA PHE A 106 2.64 1.83 -1.53
C PHE A 106 2.28 0.37 -1.30
N ASP A 107 1.69 -0.27 -2.31
CA ASP A 107 1.31 -1.68 -2.30
C ASP A 107 1.34 -2.27 -3.71
N THR A 108 2.53 -2.69 -4.13
CA THR A 108 2.79 -3.23 -5.46
C THR A 108 2.92 -4.75 -5.41
N TYR A 109 2.23 -5.47 -6.31
CA TYR A 109 2.37 -6.91 -6.43
C TYR A 109 3.60 -7.31 -7.25
N GLY A 110 4.35 -8.31 -6.77
CA GLY A 110 5.48 -8.91 -7.50
C GLY A 110 6.76 -8.08 -7.48
N GLU A 111 6.74 -6.96 -6.77
CA GLU A 111 7.91 -6.14 -6.51
C GLU A 111 8.62 -6.64 -5.24
N TYR A 112 9.94 -6.73 -5.33
CA TYR A 112 10.79 -7.24 -4.25
C TYR A 112 11.06 -6.12 -3.24
N TYR A 113 11.67 -6.49 -2.12
CA TYR A 113 12.09 -5.52 -1.10
C TYR A 113 12.91 -4.35 -1.69
N GLU A 114 13.69 -4.64 -2.73
CA GLU A 114 14.51 -3.70 -3.47
C GLU A 114 13.69 -2.60 -4.17
N ASP A 115 12.53 -2.93 -4.75
CA ASP A 115 11.68 -1.96 -5.43
C ASP A 115 11.05 -0.99 -4.41
N MET A 116 10.57 -1.50 -3.26
CA MET A 116 10.09 -0.66 -2.16
C MET A 116 11.21 0.25 -1.63
N ARG A 117 12.41 -0.30 -1.47
CA ARG A 117 13.60 0.45 -1.03
C ARG A 117 14.02 1.51 -2.04
N GLU A 118 13.89 1.25 -3.33
CA GLU A 118 14.09 2.22 -4.41
C GLU A 118 13.04 3.33 -4.34
N PHE A 119 11.75 2.98 -4.18
CA PHE A 119 10.68 3.96 -4.01
C PHE A 119 10.91 4.88 -2.80
N HIS A 120 11.41 4.33 -1.68
CA HIS A 120 11.73 5.12 -0.48
C HIS A 120 12.72 6.27 -0.78
N GLN A 121 13.65 6.10 -1.74
CA GLN A 121 14.60 7.16 -2.13
C GLN A 121 13.91 8.38 -2.75
N HIS A 122 12.67 8.23 -3.22
CA HIS A 122 11.89 9.31 -3.81
C HIS A 122 10.97 10.02 -2.81
N LEU A 123 10.80 9.49 -1.60
CA LEU A 123 9.95 10.11 -0.56
C LEU A 123 10.33 11.56 -0.26
N PRO A 124 11.62 11.98 -0.21
CA PRO A 124 11.97 13.39 0.04
C PRO A 124 11.40 14.39 -0.99
N GLN A 125 11.11 13.92 -2.22
CA GLN A 125 10.49 14.73 -3.26
C GLN A 125 8.96 14.58 -3.28
N LEU A 126 8.47 13.37 -3.00
CA LEU A 126 7.06 13.00 -3.18
C LEU A 126 6.21 13.27 -1.94
N LEU A 127 6.76 13.20 -0.73
CA LEU A 127 6.00 13.43 0.51
C LEU A 127 6.21 14.86 0.98
N LYS A 128 5.11 15.59 1.19
CA LYS A 128 5.15 16.95 1.75
C LYS A 128 5.57 16.91 3.24
N PRO A 129 6.04 18.04 3.80
CA PRO A 129 6.13 18.21 5.25
C PRO A 129 4.79 17.87 5.91
N GLU A 130 4.83 17.24 7.09
CA GLU A 130 3.67 16.68 7.81
C GLU A 130 2.91 15.55 7.10
N GLY A 131 3.30 15.21 5.86
CA GLY A 131 2.67 14.14 5.10
C GLY A 131 2.92 12.77 5.73
N ILE A 132 2.00 11.85 5.50
CA ILE A 132 2.09 10.48 6.02
C ILE A 132 2.33 9.49 4.89
N TYR A 133 3.42 8.74 4.99
CA TYR A 133 3.70 7.59 4.16
C TYR A 133 3.31 6.29 4.89
N SER A 134 2.74 5.36 4.14
CA SER A 134 2.43 4.02 4.62
C SER A 134 2.56 3.01 3.48
N PHE A 135 2.78 1.75 3.79
CA PHE A 135 2.96 0.69 2.79
C PHE A 135 2.41 -0.63 3.30
N PHE A 136 2.08 -1.55 2.39
CA PHE A 136 1.71 -2.90 2.77
C PHE A 136 2.92 -3.67 3.32
N ASN A 137 2.92 -3.93 4.63
CA ASN A 137 4.02 -4.55 5.34
C ASN A 137 3.94 -6.09 5.31
N GLY A 138 4.00 -6.66 4.11
CA GLY A 138 3.88 -8.11 3.87
C GLY A 138 5.17 -8.92 4.06
N LEU A 139 6.30 -8.28 4.36
CA LEU A 139 7.63 -8.89 4.34
C LEU A 139 7.75 -10.04 5.35
N CYS A 140 8.09 -11.24 4.88
CA CYS A 140 8.22 -12.44 5.71
C CYS A 140 6.97 -12.79 6.55
N GLY A 141 5.76 -12.54 6.04
CA GLY A 141 4.49 -12.85 6.71
C GLY A 141 4.25 -14.32 7.11
N GLY A 142 5.18 -15.24 6.83
CA GLY A 142 5.16 -16.62 7.30
C GLY A 142 6.09 -16.91 8.49
N ASN A 143 6.91 -15.96 8.93
CA ASN A 143 7.87 -16.16 10.02
C ASN A 143 7.96 -14.90 10.92
N PRO A 144 7.51 -14.98 12.18
CA PRO A 144 7.43 -13.80 13.04
C PRO A 144 8.81 -13.19 13.37
N PHE A 145 9.86 -14.02 13.47
CA PHE A 145 11.21 -13.52 13.72
C PHE A 145 11.72 -12.70 12.54
N PHE A 146 11.65 -13.24 11.32
CA PHE A 146 12.10 -12.51 10.14
C PHE A 146 11.21 -11.31 9.83
N HIS A 147 9.90 -11.39 10.06
CA HIS A 147 9.01 -10.25 9.91
C HIS A 147 9.43 -9.07 10.80
N VAL A 148 9.68 -9.32 12.10
CA VAL A 148 10.15 -8.27 13.02
C VAL A 148 11.52 -7.72 12.60
N VAL A 149 12.43 -8.57 12.12
CA VAL A 149 13.73 -8.10 11.59
C VAL A 149 13.54 -7.15 10.41
N TYR A 150 12.68 -7.49 9.45
CA TYR A 150 12.38 -6.62 8.31
C TYR A 150 11.70 -5.32 8.75
N CYS A 151 10.76 -5.36 9.70
CA CYS A 151 10.17 -4.15 10.28
C CYS A 151 11.23 -3.19 10.82
N GLN A 152 12.23 -3.70 11.56
CA GLN A 152 13.31 -2.87 12.10
C GLN A 152 14.26 -2.38 11.01
N LEU A 153 14.58 -3.24 10.03
CA LEU A 153 15.44 -2.86 8.91
C LEU A 153 14.84 -1.71 8.11
N VAL A 154 13.57 -1.83 7.72
CA VAL A 154 12.86 -0.79 6.95
C VAL A 154 12.76 0.50 7.75
N ALA A 155 12.47 0.43 9.06
CA ALA A 155 12.43 1.60 9.92
C ALA A 155 13.78 2.33 9.98
N LEU A 156 14.90 1.59 10.11
CA LEU A 156 16.25 2.17 10.10
C LEU A 156 16.62 2.80 8.74
N GLU A 157 16.20 2.19 7.63
CA GLU A 157 16.43 2.76 6.31
C GLU A 157 15.64 4.04 6.07
N LEU A 158 14.38 4.09 6.52
CA LEU A 158 13.56 5.29 6.48
C LEU A 158 14.10 6.39 7.42
N ASP A 159 14.60 6.02 8.60
CA ASP A 159 15.27 6.93 9.53
C ASP A 159 16.50 7.60 8.90
N ASN A 160 17.32 6.83 8.16
CA ASN A 160 18.45 7.38 7.39
C ASN A 160 18.03 8.36 6.28
N LEU A 161 16.76 8.35 5.86
CA LEU A 161 16.17 9.28 4.91
C LEU A 161 15.45 10.45 5.60
N GLY A 162 15.48 10.53 6.93
CA GLY A 162 14.82 11.57 7.72
C GLY A 162 13.37 11.27 8.04
N TYR A 163 12.97 10.00 8.13
CA TYR A 163 11.59 9.60 8.46
C TYR A 163 11.51 8.74 9.72
N SER A 164 10.67 9.13 10.66
CA SER A 164 10.29 8.27 11.78
C SER A 164 9.30 7.22 11.31
N THR A 165 9.34 6.02 11.89
CA THR A 165 8.40 4.93 11.58
C THR A 165 7.75 4.41 12.85
N GLN A 166 6.43 4.54 12.94
CA GLN A 166 5.61 3.91 13.97
C GLN A 166 4.99 2.62 13.43
N LEU A 167 5.04 1.54 14.21
CA LEU A 167 4.46 0.25 13.85
C LEU A 167 3.27 -0.04 14.77
N ILE A 168 2.06 0.18 14.25
CA ILE A 168 0.82 0.00 15.00
C ILE A 168 0.36 -1.47 14.88
N PRO A 169 0.29 -2.23 15.99
CA PRO A 169 -0.13 -3.63 15.93
C PRO A 169 -1.63 -3.75 15.69
N LEU A 170 -2.02 -4.48 14.65
CA LEU A 170 -3.39 -4.82 14.29
C LEU A 170 -3.58 -6.33 14.39
N PRO A 171 -4.35 -6.84 15.36
CA PRO A 171 -4.68 -8.26 15.43
C PRO A 171 -5.48 -8.68 14.20
N VAL A 172 -5.01 -9.71 13.50
CA VAL A 172 -5.63 -10.24 12.27
C VAL A 172 -6.00 -11.72 12.37
N LYS A 173 -5.68 -12.37 13.49
CA LYS A 173 -5.94 -13.80 13.73
C LYS A 173 -7.34 -14.24 13.34
N ASP A 174 -8.35 -13.46 13.71
CA ASP A 174 -9.76 -13.79 13.48
C ASP A 174 -10.19 -13.63 12.00
N CYS A 175 -9.36 -13.02 11.16
CA CYS A 175 -9.59 -12.83 9.72
C CYS A 175 -8.90 -13.93 8.85
N LEU A 176 -8.10 -14.80 9.47
CA LEU A 176 -7.20 -15.74 8.78
C LEU A 176 -7.66 -17.21 8.86
N GLY A 177 -8.97 -17.44 8.96
CA GLY A 177 -9.60 -18.77 8.97
C GLY A 177 -9.19 -19.65 7.78
N GLU A 178 -9.41 -20.96 7.87
CA GLU A 178 -9.04 -21.90 6.80
C GLU A 178 -9.78 -21.59 5.48
N GLU A 179 -11.03 -21.12 5.60
CA GLU A 179 -11.88 -20.67 4.50
C GLU A 179 -11.26 -19.50 3.71
N THR A 180 -10.51 -18.62 4.37
CA THR A 180 -9.83 -17.48 3.71
C THR A 180 -8.83 -17.97 2.67
N TRP A 181 -8.25 -19.15 2.87
CA TRP A 181 -7.17 -19.68 2.04
C TRP A 181 -7.63 -20.78 1.07
N GLU A 182 -8.93 -21.04 0.97
CA GLU A 182 -9.46 -22.10 0.12
C GLU A 182 -9.10 -21.86 -1.35
N GLY A 183 -8.42 -22.83 -1.96
CA GLY A 183 -7.92 -22.75 -3.34
C GLY A 183 -6.64 -21.92 -3.53
N VAL A 184 -6.05 -21.37 -2.46
CA VAL A 184 -4.77 -20.65 -2.51
C VAL A 184 -3.63 -21.63 -2.25
N LYS A 185 -2.68 -21.75 -3.18
CA LYS A 185 -1.54 -22.69 -3.02
C LYS A 185 -0.55 -22.30 -1.93
N HIS A 186 -0.33 -21.01 -1.74
CA HIS A 186 0.66 -20.48 -0.79
C HIS A 186 0.07 -19.31 0.00
N LYS A 187 -0.01 -19.47 1.32
CA LYS A 187 -0.40 -18.39 2.23
C LYS A 187 0.76 -17.41 2.35
N TYR A 188 0.60 -16.20 1.83
CA TYR A 188 1.61 -15.14 1.97
C TYR A 188 1.62 -14.53 3.37
N TRP A 189 0.55 -14.74 4.14
CA TRP A 189 0.44 -14.27 5.52
C TRP A 189 -0.07 -15.35 6.47
N GLN A 190 0.59 -15.51 7.62
CA GLN A 190 0.31 -16.54 8.64
C GLN A 190 0.50 -16.02 10.08
N LEU A 191 0.75 -14.72 10.28
CA LEU A 191 0.97 -14.15 11.61
C LEU A 191 -0.34 -13.65 12.24
N ASP A 192 -0.44 -13.74 13.56
CA ASP A 192 -1.62 -13.28 14.32
C ASP A 192 -1.79 -11.75 14.33
N THR A 193 -0.72 -11.00 14.06
CA THR A 193 -0.68 -9.54 14.14
C THR A 193 0.01 -8.97 12.91
N TYR A 194 -0.66 -8.02 12.25
CA TYR A 194 -0.08 -7.16 11.22
C TYR A 194 0.44 -5.88 11.87
N TYR A 195 1.63 -5.42 11.48
CA TYR A 195 2.17 -4.14 11.95
C TYR A 195 1.97 -3.09 10.86
N LEU A 196 1.05 -2.15 11.09
CA LEU A 196 0.78 -1.04 10.18
C LEU A 196 1.88 0.03 10.32
N PRO A 197 2.69 0.27 9.27
CA PRO A 197 3.68 1.35 9.28
C PRO A 197 3.02 2.72 9.08
N VAL A 198 3.33 3.67 9.95
CA VAL A 198 3.03 5.10 9.77
C VAL A 198 4.36 5.84 9.78
N CYS A 199 4.72 6.43 8.65
CA CYS A 199 6.00 7.09 8.45
C CYS A 199 5.80 8.58 8.20
N GLN A 200 6.57 9.41 8.89
CA GLN A 200 6.48 10.88 8.82
C GLN A 200 7.88 11.50 8.87
N SER A 201 8.06 12.64 8.21
CA SER A 201 9.32 13.39 8.26
C SER A 201 9.68 13.72 9.71
N ILE A 202 10.94 13.51 10.07
CA ILE A 202 11.50 13.97 11.34
C ILE A 202 11.75 15.47 11.15
N ASP A 203 10.98 16.31 11.85
CA ASP A 203 11.29 17.73 11.88
C ASP A 203 12.62 17.91 12.62
N ASP A 204 13.64 18.41 11.92
CA ASP A 204 14.85 18.99 12.51
C ASP A 204 14.47 20.30 13.23
N SER A 205 13.74 20.18 14.34
CA SER A 205 13.53 21.26 15.29
C SER A 205 14.49 21.07 16.47
N GLU A 206 15.79 21.16 16.18
CA GLU A 206 16.85 21.53 17.14
C GLU A 206 17.84 22.55 16.54
#